data_AF-A0A2V8LJZ6-F1
#
_entry.id   AF-A0A2V8LJZ6-F1
#
_cell.length_a   1.000
_cell.length_b   1.000
_cell.length_c   1.000
_cell.angle_alpha   90.00
_cell.angle_beta   90.00
_cell.angle_gamma   90.00
#
_symmetry.space_group_name_H-M   'P 1'
#
loop_
_entity.id
_entity.type
_entity.pdbx_description
1 polymer ?
#
loop_
_entity_poly.entity_id
_entity_poly.type
_entity_poly.pdbx_seq_one_letter_code
_entity_poly.pdbx_strand_id
1 'polypeptide(L)' 'MSESESAIAASQDAPAAETEEITYQAVEKDGVVTAIWEMKGRKHLRTIDPRSRQGREILNLYTTEEEQPQASEAASS' A
#
# COMPACT_ATOMS: atom_id res chain seq x y z
N MET A 1 -19.72 -38.03 11.15
CA MET A 1 -19.19 -37.80 12.51
C MET A 1 -17.70 -37.62 12.38
N SER A 2 -17.19 -36.59 13.05
CA SER A 2 -15.79 -36.42 13.47
C SER A 2 -14.75 -36.25 12.36
N GLU A 3 -13.73 -35.41 12.48
CA GLU A 3 -13.25 -34.39 13.44
C GLU A 3 -12.14 -33.69 12.62
N SER A 4 -12.21 -32.37 12.44
CA SER A 4 -11.40 -31.38 13.17
C SER A 4 -9.89 -31.43 12.91
N GLU A 5 -9.40 -30.27 12.47
CA GLU A 5 -8.13 -29.64 12.85
C GLU A 5 -6.86 -30.00 12.07
N SER A 6 -6.40 -29.03 11.26
CA SER A 6 -4.98 -28.74 11.11
C SER A 6 -4.83 -27.24 10.89
N ALA A 7 -4.76 -26.55 12.02
CA ALA A 7 -4.16 -25.24 12.11
C ALA A 7 -2.67 -25.37 11.75
N ILE A 8 -2.29 -24.85 10.58
CA ILE A 8 -0.93 -24.37 10.36
C ILE A 8 -1.00 -23.02 9.67
N ALA A 9 -0.87 -21.99 10.50
CA ALA A 9 -0.40 -20.68 10.09
C ALA A 9 0.99 -20.86 9.47
N ALA A 10 1.04 -21.14 8.18
CA ALA A 10 2.22 -20.95 7.37
C ALA A 10 1.98 -19.69 6.56
N SER A 11 2.12 -18.55 7.24
CA SER A 11 2.45 -17.28 6.60
C SER A 11 3.76 -17.51 5.85
N GLN A 12 3.62 -17.95 4.61
CA GLN A 12 4.69 -17.94 3.63
C GLN A 12 4.98 -16.47 3.35
N ASP A 13 5.78 -15.89 4.24
CA ASP A 13 6.71 -14.81 3.95
C ASP A 13 7.65 -15.34 2.87
N ALA A 14 7.15 -15.34 1.64
CA ALA A 14 8.02 -15.34 0.49
C ALA A 14 8.50 -13.90 0.37
N PRO A 15 9.82 -13.64 0.37
CA PRO A 15 10.32 -12.37 -0.08
C PRO A 15 9.98 -12.31 -1.57
N ALA A 16 8.84 -11.72 -1.90
CA ALA A 16 8.50 -11.41 -3.28
C ALA A 16 9.64 -10.52 -3.76
N ALA A 17 10.34 -11.04 -4.76
CA ALA A 17 11.56 -10.49 -5.32
C ALA A 17 11.47 -8.97 -5.43
N GLU A 18 12.59 -8.30 -5.15
CA GLU A 18 12.81 -6.88 -5.40
C GLU A 18 12.80 -6.57 -6.92
N THR A 19 11.75 -6.98 -7.63
CA THR A 19 11.36 -6.45 -8.93
C THR A 19 10.75 -5.08 -8.67
N GLU A 20 11.62 -4.12 -8.37
CA GLU A 20 11.36 -2.70 -8.13
C GLU A 20 9.89 -2.27 -8.33
N GLU A 21 9.05 -2.52 -7.32
CA GLU A 21 7.61 -2.32 -7.41
C GLU A 21 7.27 -0.82 -7.51
N ILE A 22 6.26 -0.50 -8.31
CA ILE A 22 5.71 0.86 -8.39
C ILE A 22 4.66 1.02 -7.29
N THR A 23 4.94 1.87 -6.31
CA THR A 23 4.03 2.20 -5.21
C THR A 23 3.51 3.62 -5.39
N TYR A 24 2.26 3.88 -5.01
CA TYR A 24 1.70 5.23 -5.04
C TYR A 24 1.46 5.75 -3.62
N GLN A 25 1.84 7.01 -3.36
CA GLN A 25 1.64 7.67 -2.07
C GLN A 25 0.83 8.95 -2.24
N ALA A 26 -0.36 9.01 -1.64
CA ALA A 26 -1.20 10.20 -1.63
C ALA A 26 -0.70 11.22 -0.59
N VAL A 27 -0.56 12.48 -1.00
CA VAL A 27 -0.19 13.60 -0.14
C VAL A 27 -1.44 14.42 0.13
N GLU A 28 -1.91 14.38 1.38
CA GLU A 28 -3.10 15.09 1.81
C GLU A 28 -2.74 16.40 2.54
N LYS A 29 -3.53 17.44 2.29
CA LYS A 29 -3.45 18.72 2.98
C LYS A 29 -4.86 19.20 3.29
N ASP A 30 -5.13 19.56 4.53
CA ASP A 30 -6.46 19.99 4.99
C ASP A 30 -7.56 18.96 4.68
N GLY A 31 -7.23 17.65 4.71
CA GLY A 31 -8.15 16.55 4.38
C GLY A 31 -8.43 16.37 2.88
N VAL A 32 -7.65 17.01 2.01
CA VAL A 32 -7.78 16.89 0.56
C VAL A 32 -6.48 16.35 -0.04
N VAL A 33 -6.55 15.30 -0.85
CA VAL A 33 -5.40 14.83 -1.64
C VAL A 33 -4.98 15.94 -2.60
N THR A 34 -3.75 16.42 -2.45
CA THR A 34 -3.16 17.49 -3.25
C THR A 34 -2.21 16.98 -4.33
N ALA A 35 -1.62 15.81 -4.11
CA ALA A 35 -0.69 15.18 -5.04
C ALA A 35 -0.65 13.66 -4.78
N ILE A 36 -0.30 12.89 -5.81
CA ILE A 36 0.00 11.46 -5.69
C ILE A 36 1.41 11.25 -6.20
N TRP A 37 2.27 10.62 -5.42
CA TRP A 37 3.64 10.32 -5.80
C TRP A 37 3.74 8.90 -6.32
N GLU A 38 4.25 8.76 -7.54
CA GLU A 38 4.66 7.47 -8.07
C GLU A 38 6.10 7.21 -7.59
N MET A 39 6.24 6.16 -6.80
CA MET A 39 7.49 5.73 -6.19
C MET A 39 7.91 4.41 -6.82
N LYS A 40 9.21 4.22 -7.05
CA LYS A 40 9.80 2.94 -7.42
C LYS A 40 10.74 2.52 -6.31
N GLY A 41 10.31 1.57 -5.49
CA GLY A 41 10.90 1.33 -4.17
C GLY A 41 10.94 2.63 -3.35
N ARG A 42 12.15 3.13 -3.04
CA ARG A 42 12.36 4.36 -2.23
C ARG A 42 12.52 5.64 -3.06
N LYS A 43 12.50 5.56 -4.39
CA LYS A 43 12.78 6.70 -5.27
C LYS A 43 11.50 7.30 -5.81
N HIS A 44 11.37 8.64 -5.72
CA HIS A 44 10.31 9.37 -6.41
C HIS A 44 10.54 9.39 -7.92
N LEU A 45 9.56 8.91 -8.68
CA LEU A 45 9.55 8.97 -10.14
C LEU A 45 8.88 10.26 -10.63
N ARG A 46 7.63 10.48 -10.21
CA ARG A 46 6.83 11.63 -10.65
C ARG A 46 5.67 11.92 -9.71
N THR A 47 5.18 13.15 -9.82
CA THR A 47 3.94 13.58 -9.17
C THR A 47 2.79 13.51 -10.18
N ILE A 48 1.72 12.82 -9.80
CA ILE A 48 0.48 12.66 -10.53
C ILE A 48 -0.56 13.58 -9.89
N ASP A 49 -1.28 14.32 -10.71
CA ASP A 49 -2.37 15.17 -10.25
C ASP A 49 -3.58 14.30 -9.84
N PRO A 50 -4.13 14.46 -8.63
CA PRO A 50 -5.21 13.61 -8.12
C PRO A 50 -6.54 13.80 -8.87
N ARG A 51 -6.71 14.90 -9.59
CA ARG A 51 -7.91 15.18 -10.40
C ARG A 51 -7.74 14.70 -11.85
N SER A 52 -6.53 14.32 -12.26
CA SER A 52 -6.30 13.67 -13.55
C SER A 52 -7.00 12.32 -13.62
N ARG A 53 -7.21 11.81 -14.84
CA ARG A 53 -7.78 10.47 -15.05
C ARG A 53 -6.99 9.40 -14.30
N GLN A 54 -5.67 9.41 -14.48
CA GLN A 54 -4.77 8.45 -13.82
C GLN A 54 -4.82 8.58 -12.29
N GLY A 55 -4.80 9.81 -11.77
CA GLY A 55 -4.87 10.06 -10.32
C GLY A 55 -6.16 9.53 -9.70
N ARG A 56 -7.30 9.72 -10.39
CA ARG A 56 -8.60 9.17 -9.96
C ARG A 56 -8.63 7.66 -9.97
N GLU A 57 -8.06 7.03 -10.99
CA GLU A 57 -7.95 5.56 -11.07
C GLU A 57 -7.12 5.02 -9.91
N ILE A 58 -5.97 5.64 -9.62
CA ILE A 58 -5.12 5.26 -8.48
C ILE A 58 -5.89 5.42 -7.16
N LEU A 59 -6.52 6.58 -6.92
CA LEU A 59 -7.26 6.82 -5.67
C LEU A 59 -8.41 5.83 -5.48
N ASN A 60 -9.11 5.47 -6.56
CA ASN A 60 -10.20 4.50 -6.50
C ASN A 60 -9.71 3.11 -6.08
N LEU A 61 -8.54 2.68 -6.55
CA LEU A 61 -7.93 1.41 -6.14
C LEU A 61 -7.61 1.43 -4.63
N TYR A 62 -6.93 2.47 -4.14
CA TYR A 62 -6.56 2.57 -2.72
C TYR A 62 -7.76 2.75 -1.78
N THR A 63 -8.80 3.49 -2.17
CA THR A 63 -10.07 3.56 -1.41
C THR A 63 -10.80 2.22 -1.34
N THR A 64 -10.55 1.32 -2.29
CA THR A 64 -11.18 -0.01 -2.32
C THR A 64 -10.29 -1.10 -1.70
N GLU A 65 -9.00 -0.83 -1.47
CA GLU A 65 -7.98 -1.76 -0.97
C GLU A 65 -7.39 -1.36 0.42
N GLU A 66 -8.13 -0.59 1.25
CA GLU A 66 -7.73 -0.33 2.64
C GLU A 66 -7.93 -1.56 3.55
N GLU A 67 -7.08 -2.57 3.43
CA GLU A 67 -6.78 -3.48 4.54
C GLU A 67 -5.31 -3.87 4.51
N GLN A 68 -4.42 -2.94 4.88
CA GLN A 68 -3.14 -3.28 5.52
C GLN A 68 -2.52 -2.05 6.20
N PRO A 69 -2.80 -1.82 7.49
CA PRO A 69 -2.13 -0.79 8.25
C PRO A 69 -0.72 -1.26 8.58
N GLN A 70 0.29 -0.82 7.83
CA GLN A 70 1.66 -0.77 8.33
C GLN A 70 1.77 0.42 9.29
N ALA A 71 1.14 0.29 10.46
CA ALA A 71 1.36 1.18 11.59
C ALA A 71 2.81 1.03 12.04
N SER A 72 3.62 1.99 11.61
CA SER A 72 4.91 2.25 12.21
C SER A 72 4.68 2.70 13.66
N GLU A 73 4.82 1.78 14.61
CA GLU A 73 5.05 2.12 16.01
C GLU A 73 6.38 1.45 16.38
N ALA A 74 7.52 2.11 16.16
CA ALA A 74 8.06 3.14 17.04
C ALA A 74 8.15 2.66 18.49
N ALA A 75 9.41 2.51 18.92
CA ALA A 75 9.87 2.65 20.30
C ALA A 75 9.39 1.57 21.29
N SER A 76 10.21 1.06 22.18
CA SER A 76 11.64 1.20 22.43
C SER A 76 11.91 0.14 23.49
N SER A 77 13.11 -0.44 23.47
CA SER A 77 13.67 -1.02 24.69
C SER A 77 13.85 0.06 25.75
#